data_AF-A0A5B8CQK3-F1
#
_entry.id   AF-A0A5B8CQK3-F1
#
_cell.length_a   1.000
_cell.length_b   1.000
_cell.length_c   1.000
_cell.angle_alpha   90.00
_cell.angle_beta   90.00
_cell.angle_gamma   90.00
#
_symmetry.space_group_name_H-M   'P 1'
#
loop_
_entity.id
_entity.type
_entity.pdbx_description
1 polymer ?
#
loop_
_entity_poly.entity_id
_entity_poly.type
_entity_poly.pdbx_seq_one_letter_code
_entity_poly.pdbx_strand_id
1 'polypeptide(L)' 'MSEASVCKKILLSGQAGFRVHYCESHRTIELELGAMSLRLDEDALMLMRDALDSSVTKLEALHATRGSFRAFMRQLNMPD' A
#
# COMPACT_ATOMS: atom_id res chain seq x y z
N MET A 1 -20.48 -3.49 35.30
CA MET A 1 -19.08 -3.39 34.86
C MET A 1 -19.02 -4.03 33.50
N SER A 2 -18.96 -3.24 32.44
CA SER A 2 -18.97 -3.76 31.06
C SER A 2 -17.62 -4.43 30.81
N GLU A 3 -17.61 -5.74 30.60
CA GLU A 3 -16.45 -6.44 30.06
C GLU A 3 -16.08 -5.75 28.75
N ALA A 4 -15.02 -4.94 28.77
CA ALA A 4 -14.38 -4.46 27.57
C ALA A 4 -13.89 -5.71 26.84
N SER A 5 -14.62 -6.10 25.80
CA SER A 5 -14.31 -7.24 24.95
C SER A 5 -12.83 -7.16 24.56
N VAL A 6 -12.04 -8.11 25.04
CA VAL A 6 -10.60 -8.17 24.78
C VAL A 6 -10.42 -8.21 23.26
N CYS A 7 -9.88 -7.13 22.67
CA CYS A 7 -9.60 -7.09 21.24
C CYS A 7 -8.34 -7.92 20.98
N LYS A 8 -8.56 -9.16 20.56
CA LYS A 8 -7.49 -10.05 20.15
C LYS A 8 -7.06 -9.66 18.74
N LYS A 9 -5.85 -9.11 18.63
CA LYS A 9 -5.26 -8.66 17.37
C LYS A 9 -4.29 -9.73 16.84
N ILE A 10 -4.46 -10.09 15.58
CA ILE A 10 -3.60 -11.02 14.84
C ILE A 10 -2.76 -10.19 13.86
N LEU A 11 -1.44 -10.30 13.90
CA LEU A 11 -0.57 -9.69 12.90
C LEU A 11 -0.67 -10.50 11.60
N LEU A 12 -1.17 -9.88 10.53
CA LEU A 12 -1.27 -10.49 9.20
C LEU A 12 -0.01 -10.24 8.36
N SER A 13 0.56 -9.04 8.48
CA SER A 13 1.77 -8.63 7.76
C SER A 13 2.50 -7.52 8.51
N GLY A 14 3.83 -7.51 8.47
CA GLY A 14 4.63 -6.49 9.15
C GLY A 14 6.03 -6.33 8.55
N GLN A 15 6.37 -5.10 8.20
CA GLN A 15 7.70 -4.65 7.81
C GLN A 15 7.97 -3.24 8.37
N ALA A 16 9.19 -2.73 8.24
CA ALA A 16 9.51 -1.39 8.74
C ALA A 16 8.60 -0.33 8.11
N GLY A 17 7.85 0.40 8.96
CA GLY A 17 6.92 1.45 8.51
C GLY A 17 5.57 0.96 7.98
N PHE A 18 5.29 -0.35 7.98
CA PHE A 18 4.01 -0.90 7.50
C PHE A 18 3.59 -2.11 8.35
N ARG A 19 2.40 -2.10 8.94
CA ARG A 19 1.84 -3.29 9.61
C ARG A 19 0.34 -3.42 9.36
N VAL A 20 -0.13 -4.66 9.32
CA VAL A 20 -1.54 -4.99 9.19
C VAL A 20 -1.91 -5.95 10.31
N HIS A 21 -2.85 -5.54 11.14
CA HIS A 21 -3.46 -6.38 12.16
C HIS A 21 -4.93 -6.65 11.85
N TYR A 22 -5.43 -7.81 12.23
CA TYR A 22 -6.85 -8.14 12.22
C TYR A 22 -7.36 -8.29 13.65
N CYS A 23 -8.42 -7.59 14.04
CA CYS A 23 -9.09 -7.81 15.32
C CYS A 23 -10.29 -8.74 15.13
N GLU A 24 -10.19 -9.97 15.61
CA GLU A 24 -11.27 -10.98 15.50
C GLU A 24 -12.56 -10.51 16.18
N SER A 25 -12.44 -9.83 17.32
CA SER A 25 -13.57 -9.37 18.13
C SER A 25 -14.44 -8.34 17.41
N HIS A 26 -13.85 -7.52 16.54
CA HIS A 26 -14.54 -6.44 15.85
C HIS A 26 -14.63 -6.66 14.34
N ARG A 27 -14.00 -7.70 13.81
CA ARG A 27 -13.86 -7.97 12.36
C ARG A 27 -13.37 -6.75 11.58
N THR A 28 -12.35 -6.11 12.13
CA THR A 28 -11.73 -4.93 11.53
C THR A 28 -10.24 -5.15 11.33
N ILE A 29 -9.72 -4.55 10.27
CA ILE A 29 -8.30 -4.45 9.98
C ILE A 29 -7.76 -3.15 10.57
N GLU A 30 -6.59 -3.19 11.18
CA GLU A 30 -5.81 -2.02 11.55
C GLU A 30 -4.55 -1.98 10.71
N LEU A 31 -4.43 -0.96 9.88
CA LEU A 31 -3.30 -0.71 9.00
C LEU A 31 -2.45 0.43 9.58
N GLU A 32 -1.21 0.14 9.93
CA GLU A 32 -0.21 1.12 10.35
C GLU A 32 0.70 1.47 9.17
N LEU A 33 0.84 2.76 8.87
CA LEU A 33 1.70 3.32 7.82
C LEU A 33 2.52 4.47 8.41
N GLY A 34 3.79 4.22 8.72
CA GLY A 34 4.66 5.20 9.39
C GLY A 34 4.07 5.67 10.72
N ALA A 35 3.64 6.94 10.78
CA ALA A 35 2.99 7.55 11.94
C ALA A 35 1.45 7.53 11.88
N MET A 36 0.87 6.98 10.82
CA MET A 36 -0.58 6.90 10.61
C MET A 36 -1.09 5.51 10.96
N SER A 37 -2.30 5.45 11.50
CA SER A 37 -3.04 4.21 11.72
C SER A 37 -4.45 4.37 11.18
N LEU A 38 -4.91 3.39 10.41
CA LEU A 38 -6.22 3.36 9.77
C LEU A 38 -6.96 2.11 10.24
N ARG A 39 -8.25 2.26 10.55
CA ARG A 39 -9.14 1.13 10.84
C ARG A 39 -10.06 0.93 9.65
N LEU A 40 -10.05 -0.27 9.11
CA LEU A 40 -10.78 -0.66 7.91
C LEU A 40 -11.67 -1.85 8.24
N ASP A 41 -12.74 -2.03 7.49
CA ASP A 41 -13.38 -3.33 7.38
C ASP A 41 -12.60 -4.23 6.40
N GLU A 42 -12.99 -5.50 6.31
CA GLU A 42 -12.31 -6.49 5.47
C GLU A 42 -12.43 -6.13 3.97
N ASP A 43 -13.59 -5.63 3.54
CA ASP A 43 -13.85 -5.25 2.14
C ASP A 43 -13.01 -4.05 1.71
N ALA A 44 -12.85 -3.05 2.58
CA ALA A 44 -12.02 -1.88 2.32
C ALA A 44 -10.54 -2.26 2.16
N LEU A 45 -10.05 -3.27 2.88
CA LEU A 45 -8.68 -3.78 2.67
C LEU A 45 -8.53 -4.40 1.27
N MET A 46 -9.53 -5.15 0.81
CA MET A 46 -9.52 -5.77 -0.52
C MET A 46 -9.58 -4.71 -1.63
N LEU A 47 -10.45 -3.71 -1.50
CA LEU A 47 -10.51 -2.58 -2.42
C LEU A 47 -9.20 -1.79 -2.43
N MET A 48 -8.58 -1.61 -1.26
CA MET A 48 -7.29 -0.92 -1.14
C MET A 48 -6.17 -1.69 -1.84
N ARG A 49 -6.12 -3.02 -1.73
CA ARG A 49 -5.18 -3.87 -2.49
C ARG A 49 -5.31 -3.61 -3.99
N ASP A 50 -6.53 -3.73 -4.53
CA ASP A 50 -6.76 -3.59 -5.97
C ASP A 50 -6.41 -2.18 -6.49
N ALA A 51 -6.74 -1.15 -5.69
CA ALA A 51 -6.40 0.23 -6.00
C ALA A 51 -4.88 0.48 -5.98
N LEU A 52 -4.17 -0.07 -4.99
CA LEU A 52 -2.72 0.05 -4.88
C LEU A 52 -2.01 -0.69 -6.02
N ASP A 53 -2.42 -1.91 -6.36
CA ASP A 53 -1.84 -2.68 -7.47
C ASP A 53 -2.03 -1.95 -8.81
N SER A 54 -3.23 -1.40 -9.06
CA SER A 54 -3.48 -0.56 -10.24
C SER A 54 -2.60 0.69 -10.26
N SER A 55 -2.40 1.32 -9.10
CA SER A 55 -1.58 2.53 -8.97
C SER A 55 -0.10 2.25 -9.21
N VAL A 56 0.43 1.15 -8.66
CA VAL A 56 1.80 0.70 -8.87
C VAL A 56 2.04 0.42 -10.35
N THR A 57 1.14 -0.33 -10.99
CA THR A 57 1.23 -0.64 -12.43
C THR A 57 1.31 0.64 -13.29
N LYS A 58 0.46 1.63 -12.99
CA LYS A 58 0.47 2.92 -13.70
C LYS A 58 1.76 3.71 -13.44
N LEU A 59 2.28 3.66 -12.22
CA LEU A 59 3.53 4.32 -11.86
C LEU A 59 4.73 3.71 -12.61
N GLU A 60 4.78 2.38 -12.70
CA GLU A 60 5.79 1.65 -13.46
C GLU A 60 5.74 2.01 -14.96
N ALA A 61 4.55 2.05 -15.55
CA ALA A 61 4.36 2.47 -16.94
C ALA A 61 4.84 3.91 -17.19
N LEU A 62 4.56 4.83 -16.24
CA LEU A 62 5.04 6.21 -16.30
C LEU A 62 6.58 6.28 -16.24
N HIS A 63 7.20 5.48 -15.38
CA HIS A 63 8.65 5.38 -15.27
C HIS A 63 9.30 4.82 -16.53
N ALA A 64 8.72 3.76 -17.12
CA ALA A 64 9.17 3.18 -18.38
C ALA A 64 9.12 4.20 -19.52
N THR A 65 8.03 4.98 -19.61
CA THR A 65 7.85 6.03 -20.63
C THR A 65 8.85 7.18 -20.44
N ARG A 66 9.14 7.59 -19.20
CA ARG A 66 10.17 8.60 -18.93
C ARG A 66 11.58 8.10 -19.23
N GLY A 67 11.85 6.83 -18.94
CA GLY A 67 13.11 6.16 -19.26
C GLY A 67 13.35 6.10 -20.76
N SER A 68 12.33 5.69 -21.53
CA SER A 68 12.41 5.63 -23.00
C SER A 68 12.57 7.01 -23.63
N PHE A 69 11.82 8.03 -23.15
CA PHE A 69 11.96 9.40 -23.62
C PHE A 69 13.36 9.98 -23.33
N ARG A 70 13.90 9.74 -22.13
CA ARG A 70 15.25 10.20 -21.77
C ARG A 70 16.35 9.49 -22.58
N ALA A 71 16.17 8.20 -22.88
CA ALA A 71 17.06 7.45 -23.75
C ALA A 71 17.05 7.97 -25.20
N PHE A 72 15.85 8.27 -25.72
CA PHE A 72 15.68 8.88 -27.05
C PHE A 72 16.31 10.27 -27.14
N MET A 73 16.05 11.15 -26.17
CA MET A 73 16.66 12.50 -26.13
C MET A 73 18.20 12.46 -26.05
N ARG A 74 18.77 11.43 -25.42
CA ARG A 74 20.24 11.24 -25.39
C ARG A 74 20.81 10.87 -26.76
N GLN A 75 20.06 10.10 -27.57
CA GLN A 75 20.46 9.78 -28.94
C GLN A 75 20.41 11.01 -29.85
N LEU A 76 19.48 11.93 -29.62
CA LEU A 76 19.37 13.16 -30.41
C LEU A 76 20.44 14.23 -30.09
N ASN A 77 21.11 14.14 -28.94
CA ASN A 77 22.08 15.13 -28.47
C ASN A 77 23.55 14.72 -28.72
N MET A 78 23.85 13.84 -29.67
CA MET A 78 25.23 13.61 -30.10
C MET A 78 25.67 14.68 -31.12
N PRO A 79 26.69 15.52 -30.83
CA PRO A 79 27.50 16.12 -31.89
C PRO A 79 28.44 15.06 -32.45
N ASP A 80 28.66 15.09 -33.78
CA ASP A 80 29.57 14.21 -34.53
C ASP A 80 30.96 14.03 -33.89
#